data_AF-A0A2A2G8N7-F1
#
_entry.id   AF-A0A2A2G8N7-F1
#
_cell.length_a   1.000
_cell.length_b   1.000
_cell.length_c   1.000
_cell.angle_alpha   90.00
_cell.angle_beta   90.00
_cell.angle_gamma   90.00
#
_symmetry.space_group_name_H-M   'P 1'
#
loop_
_entity.id
_entity.type
_entity.pdbx_description
1 polymer ?
#
loop_
_entity_poly.entity_id
_entity_poly.type
_entity_poly.pdbx_seq_one_letter_code
_entity_poly.pdbx_strand_id
1 'polypeptide(L)'
;MKDLKPSGLTREQWSAMTLYEKFEQVVIFVLSAIIAVIVVASVWALMREVVNRLVLGAFDTLDYATFQVVFGMIFTVVIALEFKRSLLV
;
A
#
# COMPACT_ATOMS: atom_id res chain seq x y z
N MET A 1 -14.61 -24.10 -28.24
CA MET A 1 -13.66 -22.97 -28.36
C MET A 1 -13.97 -22.04 -27.20
N LYS A 2 -12.99 -21.75 -26.32
CA LYS A 2 -13.20 -20.99 -25.08
C LYS A 2 -13.40 -19.52 -25.41
N ASP A 3 -14.57 -18.99 -25.07
CA ASP A 3 -14.91 -17.58 -25.24
C ASP A 3 -13.96 -16.71 -24.41
N LEU A 4 -13.11 -15.99 -25.12
CA LEU A 4 -12.25 -14.95 -24.58
C LEU A 4 -13.12 -13.76 -24.19
N LYS A 5 -13.50 -13.66 -22.91
CA LYS A 5 -14.06 -12.42 -22.35
C LYS A 5 -12.97 -11.34 -22.43
N PRO A 6 -13.16 -10.27 -23.23
CA PRO A 6 -12.33 -9.09 -23.09
C PRO A 6 -12.83 -8.37 -21.83
N SER A 7 -12.00 -8.36 -20.78
CA SER A 7 -12.22 -7.58 -19.56
C SER A 7 -11.97 -6.09 -19.80
N GLY A 8 -12.62 -5.53 -20.82
CA GLY A 8 -12.66 -4.10 -21.07
C GLY A 8 -14.10 -3.64 -20.87
N LEU A 9 -14.33 -2.84 -19.83
CA LEU A 9 -15.62 -2.20 -19.56
C LEU A 9 -16.08 -1.47 -20.84
N THR A 10 -17.18 -1.93 -21.42
CA THR A 10 -17.80 -1.28 -22.57
C THR A 10 -18.27 0.10 -22.15
N ARG A 11 -18.08 1.09 -23.02
CA ARG A 11 -18.45 2.51 -22.80
C ARG A 11 -19.92 2.69 -22.38
N GLU A 12 -20.75 1.70 -22.68
CA GLU A 12 -22.16 1.62 -22.32
C GLU A 12 -22.39 1.45 -20.80
N GLN A 13 -21.51 0.73 -20.09
CA GLN A 13 -21.58 0.62 -18.61
C GLN A 13 -21.16 1.92 -17.92
N TRP A 14 -20.18 2.66 -18.46
CA TRP A 14 -19.76 3.98 -17.95
C TRP A 14 -20.82 5.08 -18.09
N SER A 15 -21.71 4.94 -19.07
CA SER A 15 -22.82 5.87 -19.28
C SER A 15 -24.02 5.56 -18.38
N ALA A 16 -24.14 4.32 -17.89
CA ALA A 16 -25.18 3.89 -16.96
C ALA A 16 -24.81 4.15 -15.48
N MET A 17 -23.53 4.45 -15.19
CA MET A 17 -23.07 4.77 -13.85
C MET A 17 -23.52 6.17 -13.42
N THR A 18 -24.11 6.23 -12.24
CA THR A 18 -24.52 7.46 -11.55
C THR A 18 -23.29 8.33 -11.24
N LEU A 19 -23.48 9.65 -11.08
CA LEU A 19 -22.38 10.58 -10.73
C LEU A 19 -21.62 10.15 -9.45
N TYR A 20 -22.32 9.46 -8.54
CA TYR A 20 -21.75 8.91 -7.31
C TYR A 20 -20.69 7.83 -7.59
N GLU A 21 -20.96 6.88 -8.48
CA GLU A 21 -20.00 5.82 -8.79
C GLU A 21 -18.76 6.35 -9.51
N LYS A 22 -18.92 7.39 -10.34
CA LYS A 22 -17.77 8.09 -10.97
C LYS A 22 -16.92 8.81 -9.93
N PHE A 23 -17.57 9.44 -8.95
CA PHE A 23 -16.87 10.06 -7.81
C PHE A 23 -16.12 9.01 -6.99
N GLU A 24 -16.76 7.90 -6.66
CA GLU A 24 -16.16 6.80 -5.92
C GLU A 24 -14.91 6.26 -6.64
N GLN A 25 -14.98 6.04 -7.95
CA GLN A 25 -13.85 5.54 -8.73
C GLN A 25 -12.66 6.51 -8.76
N VAL A 26 -12.93 7.82 -8.82
CA VAL A 26 -11.87 8.84 -8.71
C VAL A 26 -11.24 8.82 -7.31
N VAL A 27 -12.05 8.73 -6.25
CA VAL A 27 -11.57 8.67 -4.86
C VAL A 27 -10.72 7.41 -4.64
N ILE A 28 -11.17 6.24 -5.06
CA ILE A 28 -10.42 4.98 -4.96
C ILE A 28 -9.08 5.09 -5.71
N PHE A 29 -9.08 5.69 -6.91
CA PHE A 29 -7.86 5.88 -7.68
C PHE A 29 -6.85 6.78 -6.95
N VAL A 30 -7.29 7.93 -6.45
CA VAL A 30 -6.44 8.87 -5.71
C VAL A 30 -5.90 8.23 -4.43
N LEU A 31 -6.76 7.58 -3.64
CA LEU A 31 -6.36 6.90 -2.41
C LEU A 31 -5.35 5.78 -2.68
N SER A 32 -5.58 4.98 -3.71
CA SER A 32 -4.67 3.90 -4.12
C SER A 32 -3.28 4.44 -4.49
N ALA A 33 -3.22 5.57 -5.21
CA ALA A 33 -1.97 6.22 -5.57
C ALA A 33 -1.21 6.73 -4.33
N ILE A 34 -1.92 7.40 -3.41
CA ILE A 34 -1.34 7.92 -2.16
C ILE A 34 -0.78 6.77 -1.32
N ILE A 35 -1.56 5.70 -1.13
CA ILE A 35 -1.15 4.53 -0.36
C ILE A 35 0.08 3.87 -1.00
N ALA A 36 0.14 3.76 -2.33
CA ALA A 36 1.30 3.20 -3.01
C ALA A 36 2.58 4.00 -2.72
N VAL A 37 2.52 5.33 -2.75
CA VAL A 37 3.66 6.20 -2.41
C VAL A 37 4.07 6.00 -0.95
N ILE A 38 3.12 5.97 -0.02
CA ILE A 38 3.38 5.76 1.43
C ILE A 38 4.04 4.41 1.66
N VAL A 39 3.58 3.34 1.01
CA VAL A 39 4.16 1.99 1.12
C VAL A 39 5.62 2.01 0.66
N VAL A 40 5.91 2.58 -0.50
CA VAL A 40 7.29 2.65 -1.03
C VAL A 40 8.20 3.44 -0.09
N ALA A 41 7.75 4.60 0.40
CA ALA A 41 8.50 5.41 1.34
C ALA A 41 8.75 4.68 2.67
N SER A 42 7.74 3.99 3.20
CA SER A 42 7.82 3.25 4.46
C SER A 42 8.74 2.04 4.36
N VAL A 43 8.66 1.28 3.27
CA VAL A 43 9.56 0.14 3.01
C VAL A 43 11.00 0.62 2.87
N TRP A 44 11.22 1.73 2.17
CA TRP A 44 12.56 2.32 2.04
C TRP A 44 13.14 2.77 3.38
N ALA A 45 12.32 3.43 4.21
CA ALA A 45 12.72 3.85 5.55
C ALA A 45 13.06 2.65 6.43
N LEU A 46 12.21 1.61 6.43
CA LEU A 46 12.43 0.37 7.16
C LEU A 46 13.72 -0.33 6.72
N MET A 47 13.96 -0.44 5.41
CA MET A 47 15.19 -1.04 4.88
C MET A 47 16.44 -0.30 5.36
N ARG A 48 16.44 1.04 5.29
CA ARG A 48 17.57 1.84 5.80
C ARG A 48 17.78 1.65 7.30
N GLU A 49 16.71 1.64 8.09
CA GLU A 49 16.81 1.44 9.53
C GLU A 49 17.40 0.06 9.85
N VAL A 50 16.89 -0.99 9.22
CA VAL A 50 17.36 -2.35 9.43
C VAL A 50 18.83 -2.48 9.01
N VAL A 51 19.24 -1.95 7.85
CA VAL A 51 20.63 -2.02 7.41
C VAL A 51 21.55 -1.24 8.36
N ASN A 52 21.18 -0.01 8.75
CA ASN A 52 21.99 0.81 9.64
C ASN A 52 22.16 0.15 11.01
N ARG A 53 21.08 -0.35 11.60
CA ARG A 53 21.13 -0.93 12.96
C ARG A 53 21.68 -2.35 13.00
N LEU A 54 21.37 -3.17 12.00
CA LEU A 54 21.74 -4.58 11.98
C LEU A 54 23.14 -4.83 11.39
N VAL A 55 23.57 -4.01 10.43
CA VAL A 55 24.85 -4.22 9.71
C VAL A 55 25.96 -3.30 10.23
N LEU A 56 25.65 -2.04 10.56
CA LEU A 56 26.65 -1.05 10.96
C LEU A 56 26.74 -0.83 12.49
N GLY A 57 25.67 -1.14 13.24
CA GLY A 57 25.55 -0.84 14.67
C GLY A 57 25.47 -2.04 15.60
N ALA A 58 25.86 -3.24 15.13
CA ALA A 58 25.62 -4.52 15.77
C ALA A 58 26.42 -4.75 17.08
N PHE A 59 26.27 -3.91 18.10
CA PHE A 59 26.65 -4.22 19.50
C PHE A 59 25.79 -3.51 20.58
N ASP A 60 24.85 -2.62 20.22
CA ASP A 60 23.92 -1.98 21.19
C ASP A 60 22.46 -2.46 21.04
N THR A 61 22.24 -3.49 20.21
CA THR A 61 20.95 -3.98 19.69
C THR A 61 20.05 -4.70 20.71
N LEU A 62 20.21 -4.43 22.00
CA LEU A 62 19.34 -4.96 23.07
C LEU A 62 18.51 -3.89 23.78
N ASP A 63 18.40 -2.69 23.20
CA ASP A 63 17.51 -1.66 23.71
C ASP A 63 16.07 -1.88 23.20
N TYR A 64 15.12 -1.98 24.14
CA TYR A 64 13.69 -2.19 23.86
C TYR A 64 13.11 -1.10 22.96
N ALA A 65 13.61 0.14 23.06
CA ALA A 65 13.14 1.25 22.23
C ALA A 65 13.45 1.03 20.73
N THR A 66 14.59 0.41 20.42
CA THR A 66 14.96 0.11 19.03
C THR A 66 14.00 -0.91 18.40
N PHE A 67 13.67 -1.97 19.12
CA PHE A 67 12.70 -2.96 18.65
C PHE A 67 11.32 -2.33 18.45
N GLN A 68 10.86 -1.50 19.40
CA GLN A 68 9.56 -0.83 19.30
C GLN A 68 9.47 0.05 18.05
N VAL A 69 10.53 0.79 17.71
CA VAL A 69 10.56 1.62 16.50
C VAL A 69 10.51 0.77 15.24
N VAL A 70 11.30 -0.30 15.14
CA VAL A 70 11.31 -1.19 13.97
C VAL A 70 9.96 -1.89 13.80
N PHE A 71 9.39 -2.45 14.87
CA PHE A 71 8.06 -3.08 14.81
C PHE A 71 6.96 -2.07 14.48
N GLY A 72 7.02 -0.84 14.98
CA GLY A 72 6.08 0.23 14.61
C GLY A 72 6.16 0.59 13.12
N MET A 73 7.37 0.63 12.56
CA MET A 73 7.56 0.83 11.11
C MET A 73 7.02 -0.34 10.29
N ILE A 74 7.23 -1.58 10.74
CA ILE A 74 6.65 -2.77 10.11
C ILE A 74 5.12 -2.69 10.13
N PHE A 75 4.50 -2.37 11.28
CA PHE A 75 3.05 -2.20 11.36
C PHE A 75 2.54 -1.11 10.42
N THR A 76 3.25 0.00 10.29
CA THR A 76 2.90 1.07 9.34
C THR A 76 2.86 0.55 7.90
N VAL A 77 3.85 -0.25 7.50
CA VAL A 77 3.87 -0.90 6.17
C VAL A 77 2.70 -1.87 6.00
N VAL A 78 2.45 -2.73 6.99
CA VAL A 78 1.37 -3.73 6.94
C VAL A 78 0.01 -3.06 6.85
N ILE A 79 -0.26 -2.04 7.66
CA ILE A 79 -1.52 -1.28 7.63
C ILE A 79 -1.72 -0.64 6.26
N ALA A 80 -0.68 -0.04 5.68
CA ALA A 80 -0.77 0.58 4.36
C ALA A 80 -1.03 -0.46 3.26
N LEU A 81 -0.40 -1.63 3.31
CA LEU A 81 -0.67 -2.73 2.39
C LEU A 81 -2.10 -3.28 2.54
N GLU A 82 -2.58 -3.41 3.77
CA GLU A 82 -3.93 -3.88 4.06
C GLU A 82 -4.99 -2.88 3.58
N PHE A 83 -4.77 -1.57 3.77
CA PHE A 83 -5.65 -0.53 3.24
C PHE A 83 -5.72 -0.53 1.71
N LYS A 84 -4.59 -0.72 1.03
CA LYS A 84 -4.60 -0.88 -0.44
C LYS A 84 -5.46 -2.08 -0.85
N ARG A 85 -5.33 -3.21 -0.15
CA ARG A 85 -6.09 -4.44 -0.45
C ARG A 85 -7.58 -4.26 -0.16
N SER A 86 -7.93 -3.63 0.96
CA SER A 86 -9.32 -3.36 1.36
C SER A 86 -10.04 -2.37 0.43
N LEU A 87 -9.31 -1.50 -0.28
CA LEU A 87 -9.89 -0.59 -1.28
C LEU A 87 -10.10 -1.26 -2.65
N LEU A 88 -9.45 -2.41 -2.89
CA LEU A 88 -9.49 -3.13 -4.17
C LEU A 88 -10.37 -4.39 -4.14
N VAL A 89 -10.80 -4.83 -2.94
CA VAL A 89 -11.73 -5.94 -2.69
C VAL A 89 -13.13 -5.38 -2.50
#